data_AF-A0A1W9SEN7-F1
#
_entry.id   AF-A0A1W9SEN7-F1
#
_cell.length_a   1.000
_cell.length_b   1.000
_cell.length_c   1.000
_cell.angle_alpha   90.00
_cell.angle_beta   90.00
_cell.angle_gamma   90.00
#
_symmetry.space_group_name_H-M   'P 1'
#
loop_
_entity.id
_entity.type
_entity.pdbx_description
1 polymer ?
#
loop_
_entity_poly.entity_id
_entity_poly.type
_entity_poly.pdbx_seq_one_letter_code
_entity_poly.pdbx_strand_id
1 'polypeptide(L)'
;MTNILKSIRQKFPPNFHYLVRQEKNRIDASLASYFQKSQKKPDDIYFTDAEKIGWVPEELPGIFLNETVEAEVADALAAKNGKAIATDFHFENSREQLLRFELEHLALKNPFYLSKGESRMLWLLTQWIKQPEYFIMGSLNTYLSSKRTGQLISFFEQLNNKSIKNPTVILGIGKGESDHRYAPLLKCQNWKVFQEWIE
;
A
#
# COMPACT_ATOMS: atom_id res chain seq x y z
N MET A 1 -1.00 -9.88 -23.32
CA MET A 1 -1.26 -8.67 -22.50
C MET A 1 -2.69 -8.63 -21.93
N THR A 2 -3.64 -9.39 -22.50
CA THR A 2 -5.09 -9.10 -22.42
C THR A 2 -5.87 -9.74 -21.25
N ASN A 3 -5.33 -10.76 -20.56
CA ASN A 3 -6.12 -11.56 -19.60
C ASN A 3 -5.91 -11.22 -18.11
N ILE A 4 -4.73 -10.78 -17.67
CA ILE A 4 -4.50 -10.35 -16.27
C ILE A 4 -4.97 -8.91 -16.03
N LEU A 5 -4.89 -8.06 -17.06
CA LEU A 5 -5.60 -6.78 -17.08
C LEU A 5 -7.09 -6.99 -16.82
N LYS A 6 -7.68 -8.11 -17.25
CA LYS A 6 -9.07 -8.47 -16.97
C LYS A 6 -9.33 -8.74 -15.47
N SER A 7 -8.38 -9.33 -14.74
CA SER A 7 -8.49 -9.62 -13.29
C SER A 7 -8.18 -8.42 -12.40
N ILE A 8 -7.25 -7.55 -12.80
CA ILE A 8 -7.05 -6.23 -12.20
C ILE A 8 -8.30 -5.37 -12.48
N ARG A 9 -8.80 -5.31 -13.72
CA ARG A 9 -10.08 -4.64 -14.08
C ARG A 9 -11.29 -5.12 -13.27
N GLN A 10 -11.32 -6.38 -12.82
CA GLN A 10 -12.40 -6.86 -11.94
C GLN A 10 -12.31 -6.33 -10.51
N LYS A 11 -11.12 -5.93 -10.04
CA LYS A 11 -10.88 -5.42 -8.67
C LYS A 11 -10.67 -3.91 -8.60
N PHE A 12 -10.39 -3.25 -9.73
CA PHE A 12 -10.21 -1.81 -9.84
C PHE A 12 -11.40 -1.21 -10.59
N PRO A 13 -12.08 -0.19 -10.04
CA PRO A 13 -13.25 0.37 -10.70
C PRO A 13 -12.85 1.00 -12.05
N PRO A 14 -13.60 0.77 -13.13
CA PRO A 14 -13.37 1.47 -14.39
C PRO A 14 -13.50 2.99 -14.20
N ASN A 15 -12.73 3.78 -14.96
CA ASN A 15 -12.71 5.26 -14.94
C ASN A 15 -12.00 5.94 -13.74
N PHE A 16 -11.03 5.28 -13.12
CA PHE A 16 -10.17 5.88 -12.09
C PHE A 16 -8.82 6.35 -12.68
N HIS A 17 -8.27 7.42 -12.11
CA HIS A 17 -6.92 7.89 -12.40
C HIS A 17 -5.94 7.21 -11.44
N TYR A 18 -4.72 6.92 -11.90
CA TYR A 18 -3.69 6.34 -11.02
C TYR A 18 -2.43 7.17 -11.00
N LEU A 19 -1.87 7.39 -9.81
CA LEU A 19 -0.51 7.89 -9.62
C LEU A 19 0.43 6.72 -9.48
N VAL A 20 1.43 6.65 -10.34
CA VAL A 20 2.47 5.63 -10.28
C VAL A 20 3.80 6.28 -10.00
N ARG A 21 4.48 5.82 -8.95
CA ARG A 21 5.87 6.17 -8.65
C ARG A 21 6.81 5.21 -9.37
N GLN A 22 7.58 5.72 -10.31
CA GLN A 22 8.63 4.98 -11.02
C GLN A 22 9.99 5.20 -10.32
N GLU A 23 10.72 4.14 -9.98
CA GLU A 23 12.13 4.28 -9.62
C GLU A 23 12.95 4.71 -10.86
N LYS A 24 13.85 5.69 -10.70
CA LYS A 24 14.77 6.11 -11.77
C LYS A 24 15.53 4.88 -12.26
N ASN A 25 15.48 4.61 -13.56
CA ASN A 25 16.11 3.49 -14.28
C ASN A 25 15.42 2.12 -14.22
N ARG A 26 14.24 2.01 -13.62
CA ARG A 26 13.33 0.87 -13.80
C ARG A 26 11.99 1.38 -14.33
N ILE A 27 11.92 1.69 -15.63
CA ILE A 27 10.69 1.31 -16.34
C ILE A 27 10.83 -0.20 -16.46
N ASP A 28 10.42 -0.88 -15.40
CA ASP A 28 10.43 -2.31 -15.41
C ASP A 28 9.35 -2.71 -16.43
N ALA A 29 9.83 -2.97 -17.64
CA ALA A 29 9.23 -3.95 -18.51
C ALA A 29 8.93 -5.22 -17.70
N SER A 30 9.54 -5.46 -16.52
CA SER A 30 9.16 -6.45 -15.52
C SER A 30 7.73 -6.31 -14.99
N LEU A 31 7.09 -5.16 -14.79
CA LEU A 31 5.69 -5.17 -14.30
C LEU A 31 4.77 -5.74 -15.39
N ALA A 32 4.85 -5.19 -16.59
CA ALA A 32 4.15 -5.69 -17.76
C ALA A 32 4.59 -7.11 -18.16
N SER A 33 5.86 -7.49 -18.00
CA SER A 33 6.41 -8.81 -18.38
C SER A 33 6.34 -9.86 -17.28
N TYR A 34 6.29 -9.52 -16.01
CA TYR A 34 5.91 -10.39 -14.90
C TYR A 34 4.45 -10.77 -15.05
N PHE A 35 3.60 -9.81 -15.45
CA PHE A 35 2.19 -10.06 -15.79
C PHE A 35 1.95 -10.62 -17.20
N GLN A 36 2.86 -10.46 -18.17
CA GLN A 36 2.75 -11.09 -19.51
C GLN A 36 3.38 -12.49 -19.57
N LYS A 37 4.50 -12.75 -18.87
CA LYS A 37 5.23 -14.03 -18.89
C LYS A 37 4.61 -15.09 -17.98
N SER A 38 3.75 -14.71 -17.04
CA SER A 38 3.21 -15.68 -16.09
C SER A 38 2.27 -16.69 -16.74
N GLN A 39 1.63 -16.42 -17.90
CA GLN A 39 0.69 -17.32 -18.61
C GLN A 39 -0.25 -18.13 -17.68
N LYS A 40 -0.59 -17.55 -16.54
CA LYS A 40 -1.27 -18.21 -15.43
C LYS A 40 -2.66 -17.62 -15.33
N LYS A 41 -3.67 -18.47 -15.15
CA LYS A 41 -5.08 -18.06 -15.01
C LYS A 41 -5.23 -17.15 -13.78
N PRO A 42 -6.32 -16.38 -13.64
CA PRO A 42 -6.57 -15.56 -12.45
C PRO A 42 -6.48 -16.34 -11.12
N ASP A 43 -6.76 -17.64 -11.19
CA ASP A 43 -6.69 -18.59 -10.07
C ASP A 43 -5.27 -19.14 -9.82
N ASP A 44 -4.30 -18.81 -10.68
CA ASP A 44 -2.92 -19.26 -10.66
C ASP A 44 -1.93 -18.17 -10.18
N ILE A 45 -2.38 -17.08 -9.54
CA ILE A 45 -1.48 -16.30 -8.69
C ILE A 45 -1.19 -17.18 -7.47
N TYR A 46 -0.25 -18.11 -7.63
CA TYR A 46 0.29 -18.86 -6.52
C TYR A 46 0.85 -17.86 -5.51
N PHE A 47 0.56 -18.10 -4.24
CA PHE A 47 0.95 -17.30 -3.06
C PHE A 47 2.46 -16.98 -2.97
N THR A 48 3.31 -17.53 -3.84
CA THR A 48 4.77 -17.32 -3.88
C THR A 48 5.19 -15.88 -4.18
N ASP A 49 4.31 -15.05 -4.76
CA ASP A 49 4.62 -13.64 -5.02
C ASP A 49 3.68 -12.66 -4.28
N ALA A 50 2.74 -13.18 -3.48
CA ALA A 50 1.85 -12.34 -2.69
C ALA A 50 2.64 -11.47 -1.69
N GLU A 51 3.77 -11.97 -1.20
CA GLU A 51 4.68 -11.24 -0.31
C GLU A 51 5.32 -10.01 -0.96
N LYS A 52 5.40 -9.97 -2.30
CA LYS A 52 5.94 -8.82 -3.06
C LYS A 52 4.93 -7.69 -3.23
N ILE A 53 3.66 -7.92 -2.89
CA ILE A 53 2.58 -6.96 -3.11
C ILE A 53 1.96 -6.54 -1.78
N GLY A 54 2.08 -5.25 -1.44
CA GLY A 54 1.29 -4.63 -0.40
C GLY A 54 0.00 -4.08 -1.01
N TRP A 55 -1.15 -4.42 -0.45
CA TRP A 55 -2.44 -3.99 -1.00
C TRP A 55 -3.34 -3.37 0.06
N VAL A 56 -3.76 -2.13 -0.19
CA VAL A 56 -4.72 -1.38 0.63
C VAL A 56 -5.96 -1.11 -0.22
N PRO A 57 -7.02 -1.94 -0.13
CA PRO A 57 -8.24 -1.69 -0.89
C PRO A 57 -8.92 -0.39 -0.47
N GLU A 58 -9.89 0.09 -1.26
CA GLU A 58 -10.72 1.23 -0.87
C GLU A 58 -11.58 0.87 0.35
N GLU A 59 -12.31 -0.23 0.27
CA GLU A 59 -13.02 -0.85 1.38
C GLU A 59 -12.18 -1.94 2.03
N LEU A 60 -11.92 -1.82 3.33
CA LEU A 60 -11.16 -2.82 4.06
C LEU A 60 -12.00 -4.07 4.32
N PRO A 61 -11.41 -5.27 4.25
CA PRO A 61 -12.11 -6.50 4.57
C PRO A 61 -12.47 -6.63 6.05
N GLY A 62 -11.90 -5.77 6.92
CA GLY A 62 -12.18 -5.76 8.37
C GLY A 62 -11.57 -6.94 9.14
N ILE A 63 -10.62 -7.67 8.56
CA ILE A 63 -10.02 -8.86 9.16
C ILE A 63 -8.68 -8.48 9.80
N PHE A 64 -8.68 -8.31 11.12
CA PHE A 64 -7.47 -8.30 11.94
C PHE A 64 -7.46 -9.60 12.74
N LEU A 65 -6.27 -10.20 12.89
CA LEU A 65 -6.05 -11.51 13.50
C LEU A 65 -5.72 -11.43 14.99
N ASN A 66 -5.23 -10.28 15.45
CA ASN A 66 -4.68 -10.06 16.77
C ASN A 66 -5.60 -9.20 17.65
N GLU A 67 -5.47 -9.39 18.96
CA GLU A 67 -6.25 -8.68 19.96
C GLU A 67 -5.82 -7.23 20.17
N THR A 68 -4.62 -6.85 19.71
CA THR A 68 -4.08 -5.50 19.85
C THR A 68 -3.50 -4.98 18.54
N VAL A 69 -3.57 -3.67 18.35
CA VAL A 69 -2.93 -2.97 17.23
C VAL A 69 -1.41 -3.20 17.21
N GLU A 70 -0.77 -3.23 18.38
CA GLU A 70 0.65 -3.49 18.50
C GLU A 70 1.03 -4.89 18.01
N ALA A 71 0.24 -5.91 18.38
CA ALA A 71 0.46 -7.28 17.96
C ALA A 71 0.27 -7.46 16.45
N GLU A 72 -0.73 -6.80 15.84
CA GLU A 72 -0.89 -6.77 14.37
C GLU A 72 0.38 -6.30 13.65
N VAL A 73 0.98 -5.23 14.15
CA VAL A 73 2.19 -4.66 13.57
C VAL A 73 3.41 -5.56 13.85
N ALA A 74 3.51 -6.14 15.04
CA ALA A 74 4.59 -7.06 15.40
C ALA A 74 4.56 -8.34 14.54
N ASP A 75 3.38 -8.90 14.27
CA ASP A 75 3.21 -10.05 13.39
C ASP A 75 3.58 -9.73 11.94
N ALA A 76 3.22 -8.55 11.44
CA ALA A 76 3.64 -8.11 10.11
C ALA A 76 5.18 -7.99 10.01
N LEU A 77 5.85 -7.54 11.08
CA LEU A 77 7.31 -7.51 11.17
C LEU A 77 7.92 -8.92 11.25
N ALA A 78 7.30 -9.83 12.00
CA ALA A 78 7.74 -11.22 12.11
C ALA A 78 7.66 -11.92 10.75
N ALA A 79 6.53 -11.78 10.05
CA ALA A 79 6.33 -12.33 8.71
C ALA A 79 7.38 -11.81 7.72
N LYS A 80 7.65 -10.49 7.73
CA LYS A 80 8.72 -9.88 6.92
C LYS A 80 10.09 -10.52 7.18
N ASN A 81 10.37 -10.90 8.42
CA ASN A 81 11.63 -11.53 8.83
C ASN A 81 11.62 -13.07 8.67
N GLY A 82 10.62 -13.64 7.99
CA GLY A 82 10.48 -15.08 7.80
C GLY A 82 10.21 -15.84 9.10
N LYS A 83 9.58 -15.20 10.08
CA LYS A 83 9.23 -15.79 11.37
C LYS A 83 7.73 -16.08 11.44
N ALA A 84 7.39 -17.23 12.02
CA ALA A 84 6.00 -17.64 12.22
C ALA A 84 5.32 -16.91 13.40
N ILE A 85 6.10 -16.42 14.36
CA ILE A 85 5.60 -15.81 15.61
C ILE A 85 6.43 -14.56 15.91
N ALA A 86 5.78 -13.49 16.35
CA ALA A 86 6.43 -12.30 16.86
C ALA A 86 7.23 -12.56 18.15
N THR A 87 8.28 -11.78 18.34
CA THR A 87 9.16 -11.84 19.52
C THR A 87 9.27 -10.44 20.11
N ASP A 88 9.87 -10.28 21.29
CA ASP A 88 10.00 -8.96 21.96
C ASP A 88 10.65 -7.90 21.05
N PHE A 89 11.68 -8.28 20.29
CA PHE A 89 12.28 -7.42 19.26
C PHE A 89 11.26 -6.89 18.23
N HIS A 90 10.29 -7.70 17.81
CA HIS A 90 9.24 -7.27 16.88
C HIS A 90 8.24 -6.32 17.57
N PHE A 91 7.95 -6.51 18.85
CA PHE A 91 7.11 -5.60 19.64
C PHE A 91 7.80 -4.24 19.90
N GLU A 92 9.09 -4.23 20.17
CA GLU A 92 9.85 -2.98 20.29
C GLU A 92 9.81 -2.19 18.98
N ASN A 93 10.09 -2.87 17.85
CA ASN A 93 10.02 -2.26 16.54
C ASN A 93 8.59 -1.83 16.15
N SER A 94 7.56 -2.55 16.58
CA SER A 94 6.18 -2.21 16.25
C SER A 94 5.78 -0.88 16.87
N ARG A 95 6.24 -0.58 18.09
CA ARG A 95 6.05 0.73 18.74
C ARG A 95 6.67 1.87 17.95
N GLU A 96 7.89 1.68 17.45
CA GLU A 96 8.56 2.69 16.60
C GLU A 96 7.78 2.94 15.30
N GLN A 97 7.26 1.89 14.68
CA GLN A 97 6.45 2.01 13.47
C GLN A 97 5.11 2.69 13.74
N LEU A 98 4.44 2.35 14.84
CA LEU A 98 3.20 3.00 15.26
C LEU A 98 3.42 4.49 15.52
N LEU A 99 4.49 4.86 16.22
CA LEU A 99 4.86 6.25 16.45
C LEU A 99 5.09 7.01 15.13
N ARG A 100 5.79 6.40 14.17
CA ARG A 100 6.04 7.00 12.85
C ARG A 100 4.75 7.28 12.06
N PHE A 101 3.69 6.50 12.29
CA PHE A 101 2.38 6.68 11.66
C PHE A 101 1.38 7.43 12.55
N GLU A 102 1.83 7.93 13.72
CA GLU A 102 1.02 8.57 14.75
C GLU A 102 -0.17 7.69 15.18
N LEU A 103 0.09 6.40 15.42
CA LEU A 103 -0.87 5.37 15.87
C LEU A 103 -0.50 4.79 17.25
N GLU A 104 0.52 5.30 17.92
CA GLU A 104 1.03 4.80 19.21
C GLU A 104 -0.03 4.83 20.31
N HIS A 105 -0.91 5.84 20.31
CA HIS A 105 -2.03 5.95 21.23
C HIS A 105 -3.09 4.85 21.05
N LEU A 106 -3.00 4.04 19.98
CA LEU A 106 -3.89 2.92 19.69
C LEU A 106 -3.24 1.57 20.00
N ALA A 107 -1.95 1.51 20.37
CA ALA A 107 -1.17 0.29 20.46
C ALA A 107 -1.87 -0.86 21.23
N LEU A 108 -2.46 -0.55 22.37
CA LEU A 108 -3.13 -1.53 23.24
C LEU A 108 -4.64 -1.70 22.95
N LYS A 109 -5.20 -0.96 21.99
CA LYS A 109 -6.61 -1.11 21.62
C LYS A 109 -6.80 -2.36 20.78
N ASN A 110 -7.99 -2.94 20.87
CA ASN A 110 -8.40 -4.00 19.96
C ASN A 110 -8.75 -3.41 18.57
N PRO A 111 -8.19 -3.94 17.46
CA PRO A 111 -8.45 -3.44 16.11
C PRO A 111 -9.92 -3.39 15.71
N PHE A 112 -10.77 -4.24 16.31
CA PHE A 112 -12.21 -4.26 16.07
C PHE A 112 -12.91 -2.94 16.45
N TYR A 113 -12.37 -2.20 17.42
CA TYR A 113 -12.95 -0.94 17.90
C TYR A 113 -12.39 0.30 17.21
N LEU A 114 -11.54 0.13 16.20
CA LEU A 114 -10.99 1.24 15.44
C LEU A 114 -12.05 1.87 14.52
N SER A 115 -11.99 3.18 14.37
CA SER A 115 -12.71 3.87 13.31
C SER A 115 -12.20 3.41 11.93
N LYS A 116 -13.01 3.55 10.89
CA LYS A 116 -12.61 3.16 9.52
C LYS A 116 -11.28 3.79 9.08
N GLY A 117 -11.03 5.04 9.45
CA GLY A 117 -9.78 5.74 9.15
C GLY A 117 -8.58 5.15 9.91
N GLU A 118 -8.73 4.83 11.19
CA GLU A 118 -7.68 4.18 12.00
C GLU A 118 -7.38 2.78 11.47
N SER A 119 -8.41 1.97 11.17
CA SER A 119 -8.25 0.65 10.55
C SER A 119 -7.52 0.73 9.22
N ARG A 120 -7.78 1.76 8.41
CA ARG A 120 -7.08 1.99 7.14
C ARG A 120 -5.62 2.30 7.34
N MET A 121 -5.30 3.14 8.32
CA MET A 121 -3.91 3.48 8.65
C MET A 121 -3.16 2.26 9.21
N LEU A 122 -3.79 1.45 10.06
CA LEU A 122 -3.22 0.21 10.56
C LEU A 122 -2.97 -0.78 9.40
N TRP A 123 -3.96 -0.99 8.53
CA TRP A 123 -3.81 -1.85 7.36
C TRP A 123 -2.69 -1.37 6.43
N LEU A 124 -2.65 -0.07 6.13
CA LEU A 124 -1.58 0.53 5.34
C LEU A 124 -0.21 0.26 5.97
N LEU A 125 -0.09 0.43 7.29
CA LEU A 125 1.14 0.19 8.02
C LEU A 125 1.60 -1.27 7.92
N THR A 126 0.71 -2.23 8.17
CA THR A 126 1.05 -3.66 8.14
C THR A 126 1.43 -4.13 6.73
N GLN A 127 0.83 -3.56 5.68
CA GLN A 127 1.24 -3.83 4.30
C GLN A 127 2.57 -3.16 3.95
N TRP A 128 2.81 -1.95 4.45
CA TRP A 128 4.02 -1.19 4.15
C TRP A 128 5.26 -1.81 4.80
N ILE A 129 5.15 -2.25 6.05
CA ILE A 129 6.25 -2.82 6.84
C ILE A 129 6.85 -4.07 6.20
N LYS A 130 6.02 -4.85 5.49
CA LYS A 130 6.45 -6.04 4.74
C LYS A 130 7.45 -5.71 3.63
N GLN A 131 7.69 -4.41 3.35
CA GLN A 131 8.59 -3.93 2.31
C GLN A 131 8.29 -4.58 0.95
N PRO A 132 7.05 -4.45 0.46
CA PRO A 132 6.69 -5.04 -0.81
C PRO A 132 7.51 -4.41 -1.93
N GLU A 133 7.64 -5.10 -3.05
CA GLU A 133 8.18 -4.53 -4.29
C GLU A 133 7.15 -3.61 -4.97
N TYR A 134 5.87 -3.93 -4.79
CA TYR A 134 4.73 -3.18 -5.33
C TYR A 134 3.76 -2.82 -4.20
N PHE A 135 3.47 -1.54 -4.02
CA PHE A 135 2.50 -1.07 -3.05
C PHE A 135 1.30 -0.45 -3.77
N ILE A 136 0.12 -1.04 -3.60
CA ILE A 136 -1.08 -0.64 -4.32
C ILE A 136 -2.15 -0.18 -3.34
N MET A 137 -2.66 1.03 -3.53
CA MET A 137 -3.71 1.61 -2.70
C MET A 137 -4.88 2.04 -3.58
N GLY A 138 -6.08 1.50 -3.31
CA GLY A 138 -7.26 1.73 -4.14
C GLY A 138 -7.77 3.17 -4.14
N SER A 139 -7.60 3.87 -3.02
CA SER A 139 -7.89 5.30 -2.88
C SER A 139 -6.98 5.90 -1.80
N LEU A 140 -6.42 7.09 -2.01
CA LEU A 140 -5.54 7.69 -1.00
C LEU A 140 -6.30 8.22 0.23
N ASN A 141 -7.52 8.71 0.05
CA ASN A 141 -8.21 9.54 1.04
C ASN A 141 -9.48 8.92 1.63
N THR A 142 -9.97 7.79 1.09
CA THR A 142 -11.19 7.15 1.60
C THR A 142 -11.07 6.89 3.11
N TYR A 143 -12.06 7.37 3.87
CA TYR A 143 -12.12 7.35 5.35
C TYR A 143 -11.07 8.16 6.11
N LEU A 144 -10.21 8.93 5.44
CA LEU A 144 -9.20 9.75 6.09
C LEU A 144 -9.62 11.22 6.13
N SER A 145 -9.28 11.89 7.22
CA SER A 145 -9.40 13.34 7.30
C SER A 145 -8.40 14.02 6.35
N SER A 146 -8.64 15.30 6.03
CA SER A 146 -7.71 16.10 5.23
C SER A 146 -6.30 16.15 5.84
N LYS A 147 -6.21 16.23 7.18
CA LYS A 147 -4.93 16.21 7.89
C LYS A 147 -4.18 14.89 7.66
N ARG A 148 -4.86 13.75 7.84
CA ARG A 148 -4.28 12.41 7.63
C ARG A 148 -3.89 12.15 6.19
N THR A 149 -4.72 12.59 5.25
CA THR A 149 -4.41 12.56 3.82
C THR A 149 -3.13 13.35 3.51
N GLY A 150 -3.01 14.57 4.06
CA GLY A 150 -1.80 15.40 3.93
C GLY A 150 -0.55 14.72 4.48
N GLN A 151 -0.65 14.08 5.65
CA GLN A 151 0.46 13.32 6.25
C GLN A 151 0.89 12.14 5.37
N LEU A 152 -0.05 11.39 4.78
CA LEU A 152 0.26 10.31 3.84
C LEU A 152 0.93 10.83 2.57
N ILE A 153 0.46 11.95 2.02
CA ILE A 153 1.11 12.59 0.88
C ILE A 153 2.56 12.94 1.22
N SER A 154 2.79 13.61 2.35
CA SER A 154 4.15 13.95 2.80
C SER A 154 5.02 12.72 3.01
N PHE A 155 4.46 11.63 3.55
CA PHE A 155 5.15 10.35 3.65
C PHE A 155 5.59 9.82 2.29
N PHE A 156 4.71 9.81 1.29
CA PHE A 156 5.00 9.36 -0.07
C PHE A 156 5.98 10.28 -0.81
N GLU A 157 5.97 11.59 -0.54
CA GLU A 157 6.98 12.53 -1.06
C GLU A 157 8.38 12.21 -0.51
N GLN A 158 8.48 11.95 0.80
CA GLN A 158 9.76 11.63 1.43
C GLN A 158 10.42 10.36 0.87
N LEU A 159 9.64 9.44 0.27
CA LEU A 159 10.19 8.28 -0.43
C LEU A 159 11.07 8.68 -1.63
N ASN A 160 10.84 9.83 -2.24
CA ASN A 160 11.66 10.29 -3.37
C ASN A 160 13.02 10.82 -2.96
N ASN A 161 13.18 11.23 -1.70
CA ASN A 161 14.39 11.87 -1.20
C ASN A 161 15.38 10.91 -0.53
N LYS A 162 15.04 9.62 -0.39
CA LYS A 162 15.89 8.62 0.26
C LYS A 162 16.42 7.63 -0.78
N SER A 163 17.74 7.40 -0.80
CA SER A 163 18.44 6.40 -1.63
C SER A 163 18.14 4.93 -1.26
N ILE A 164 17.00 4.69 -0.61
CA ILE A 164 16.57 3.37 -0.16
C ILE A 164 15.75 2.74 -1.29
N LYS A 165 15.93 1.44 -1.50
CA LYS A 165 15.12 0.62 -2.40
C LYS A 165 13.67 0.71 -1.93
N ASN A 166 12.82 1.40 -2.68
CA ASN A 166 11.45 1.69 -2.27
C ASN A 166 10.48 0.95 -3.21
N PRO A 167 9.27 0.57 -2.75
CA PRO A 167 8.29 -0.02 -3.63
C PRO A 167 7.97 0.90 -4.82
N THR A 168 7.60 0.26 -5.93
CA THR A 168 6.78 0.93 -6.93
C THR A 168 5.40 1.15 -6.31
N VAL A 169 4.98 2.41 -6.19
CA VAL A 169 3.71 2.78 -5.54
C VAL A 169 2.67 3.10 -6.59
N ILE A 170 1.47 2.54 -6.45
CA ILE A 170 0.30 2.79 -7.30
C ILE A 170 -0.83 3.27 -6.40
N LEU A 171 -1.26 4.52 -6.60
CA LEU A 171 -2.36 5.13 -5.84
C LEU A 171 -3.54 5.39 -6.77
N GLY A 172 -4.71 4.87 -6.43
CA GLY A 172 -5.96 5.28 -7.05
C GLY A 172 -6.34 6.69 -6.61
N ILE A 173 -6.69 7.52 -7.59
CA ILE A 173 -7.27 8.85 -7.40
C ILE A 173 -8.73 8.77 -7.86
N GLY A 174 -9.65 9.13 -6.95
CA GLY A 174 -11.08 9.17 -7.26
C GLY A 174 -11.39 10.09 -8.45
N LYS A 175 -12.40 9.72 -9.25
CA LYS A 175 -12.87 10.54 -10.38
C LYS A 175 -13.39 11.89 -9.87
N GLY A 176 -12.82 12.98 -10.35
CA GLY A 176 -13.19 14.34 -9.94
C GLY A 176 -12.48 14.85 -8.68
N GLU A 177 -11.55 14.08 -8.11
CA GLU A 177 -10.64 14.64 -7.12
C GLU A 177 -9.68 15.59 -7.81
N SER A 178 -9.60 16.81 -7.29
CA SER A 178 -8.78 17.84 -7.90
C SER A 178 -7.30 17.50 -7.80
N ASP A 179 -6.61 17.59 -8.95
CA ASP A 179 -5.16 17.45 -9.09
C ASP A 179 -4.38 18.25 -8.04
N HIS A 180 -4.97 19.31 -7.49
CA HIS A 180 -4.37 20.20 -6.50
C HIS A 180 -3.98 19.48 -5.20
N ARG A 181 -4.79 18.49 -4.75
CA ARG A 181 -4.47 17.72 -3.53
C ARG A 181 -3.25 16.83 -3.73
N TYR A 182 -3.06 16.33 -4.95
CA TYR A 182 -1.95 15.45 -5.32
C TYR A 182 -0.78 16.20 -5.95
N ALA A 183 -0.93 17.51 -6.17
CA ALA A 183 0.10 18.39 -6.73
C ALA A 183 1.48 18.24 -6.06
N PRO A 184 1.59 18.04 -4.73
CA PRO A 184 2.89 17.81 -4.11
C PRO A 184 3.61 16.55 -4.66
N LEU A 185 2.89 15.43 -4.82
CA LEU A 185 3.42 14.22 -5.46
C LEU A 185 3.75 14.46 -6.93
N LEU A 186 2.90 15.16 -7.68
CA LEU A 186 3.09 15.44 -9.10
C LEU A 186 4.29 16.33 -9.42
N LYS A 187 4.71 17.18 -8.46
CA LYS A 187 5.94 17.98 -8.60
C LYS A 187 7.20 17.12 -8.52
N CYS A 188 7.11 15.91 -7.97
CA CYS A 188 8.24 15.01 -7.89
C CYS A 188 8.42 14.26 -9.22
N GLN A 189 9.62 14.31 -9.80
CA GLN A 189 9.95 13.72 -11.13
C GLN A 189 9.59 12.23 -11.31
N ASN A 190 9.47 11.49 -10.21
CA ASN A 190 9.24 10.05 -10.22
C ASN A 190 7.76 9.67 -10.22
N TRP A 191 6.84 10.61 -10.02
CA TRP A 191 5.41 10.34 -10.05
C TRP A 191 4.83 10.70 -11.41
N LYS A 192 4.00 9.81 -11.94
CA LYS A 192 3.29 10.00 -13.21
C LYS A 192 1.81 9.70 -13.03
N VAL A 193 0.97 10.52 -13.66
CA VAL A 193 -0.47 10.26 -13.78
C VAL A 193 -0.67 9.36 -14.99
N PHE A 194 -1.47 8.31 -14.82
CA PHE A 194 -2.01 7.53 -15.91
C PHE A 194 -3.52 7.79 -15.96
N GLN A 195 -3.95 8.50 -17.03
CA GLN A 195 -5.35 8.71 -17.39
C GLN A 195 -5.83 7.43 -18.07
N GLU A 196 -6.48 6.57 -17.28
CA GLU A 196 -6.87 5.23 -17.69
C GLU A 196 -5.64 4.36 -18.05
N TRP A 197 -5.72 3.07 -17.75
CA TRP A 197 -4.81 2.13 -18.40
C TRP A 197 -5.35 1.97 -19.82
N ILE A 198 -4.91 2.86 -20.72
CA ILE A 198 -5.28 2.90 -22.14
C ILE A 198 -5.09 1.50 -22.74
N GLU A 199 -6.09 1.09 -23.51
CA GLU A 199 -6.35 -0.26 -24.05
C GLU A 199 -5.17 -0.97 -24.72
#